data_AF-A0A1B6LTX6-F1
#
_entry.id   AF-A0A1B6LTX6-F1
#
_cell.length_a   1.000
_cell.length_b   1.000
_cell.length_c   1.000
_cell.angle_alpha   90.00
_cell.angle_beta   90.00
_cell.angle_gamma   90.00
#
_symmetry.space_group_name_H-M   'P 1'
#
loop_
_entity.id
_entity.type
_entity.pdbx_description
1 polymer ?
#
loop_
_entity_poly.entity_id
_entity_poly.type
_entity_poly.pdbx_seq_one_letter_code
_entity_poly.pdbx_strand_id
1 'polypeptide(L)'
;PYVFAERVCKAVHDRLEAENAIKYQLYVDCMPTVEGPHLQDVVLSRINYKTIQKKVKRDWIADSNELLLQEVKLLYIRTFCEMTFRKVLMKNPGHFPSVTPPKQKEMAAKPKVPGKADFQEVLKYQRWATLYSINSSVRAMQMVVVACLDIQRNSLYNTAYSK
;
A
#
# COMPACT_ATOMS: atom_id res chain seq x y z
N PRO A 1 -4.64 -11.42 36.81
CA PRO A 1 -3.90 -10.17 37.13
C PRO A 1 -2.82 -9.79 36.10
N TYR A 2 -1.89 -10.70 35.78
CA TYR A 2 -0.76 -10.44 34.87
C TYR A 2 -1.18 -10.06 33.44
N VAL A 3 -2.08 -10.84 32.82
CA VAL A 3 -2.59 -10.57 31.46
C VAL A 3 -3.31 -9.22 31.37
N PHE A 4 -4.00 -8.80 32.43
CA PHE A 4 -4.64 -7.48 32.48
C PHE A 4 -3.60 -6.36 32.54
N ALA A 5 -2.59 -6.49 33.40
CA ALA A 5 -1.48 -5.54 33.48
C ALA A 5 -0.73 -5.42 32.15
N GLU A 6 -0.49 -6.54 31.46
CA GLU A 6 0.12 -6.57 30.13
C GLU A 6 -0.70 -5.82 29.09
N ARG A 7 -2.03 -6.08 29.04
CA ARG A 7 -2.93 -5.36 28.12
C ARG A 7 -2.97 -3.87 28.39
N VAL A 8 -2.99 -3.47 29.66
CA VAL A 8 -2.96 -2.05 30.04
C VAL A 8 -1.63 -1.42 29.63
N CYS A 9 -0.50 -2.08 29.90
CA CYS A 9 0.82 -1.62 29.49
C CYS A 9 0.91 -1.42 27.96
N LYS A 10 0.42 -2.41 27.20
CA LYS A 10 0.35 -2.34 25.75
C LYS A 10 -0.54 -1.20 25.27
N ALA A 11 -1.75 -1.06 25.81
CA ALA A 11 -2.66 0.03 25.44
C ALA A 11 -2.06 1.42 25.71
N VAL A 12 -1.34 1.58 26.82
CA VAL A 12 -0.62 2.82 27.13
C VAL A 12 0.51 3.08 26.13
N HIS A 13 1.27 2.04 25.75
CA HIS A 13 2.32 2.15 24.74
C HIS A 13 1.76 2.53 23.37
N ASP A 14 0.72 1.84 22.92
CA ASP A 14 0.06 2.06 21.63
C ASP A 14 -0.52 3.49 21.57
N ARG A 15 -1.10 3.98 22.67
CA ARG A 15 -1.56 5.38 22.77
C ARG A 15 -0.42 6.38 22.60
N LEU A 16 0.69 6.17 23.31
CA LEU A 16 1.86 7.07 23.21
C LEU A 16 2.46 7.07 21.80
N GLU A 17 2.51 5.90 21.15
CA GLU A 17 2.97 5.79 19.77
C GLU A 17 2.04 6.54 18.80
N ALA A 18 0.72 6.38 18.95
CA ALA A 18 -0.27 7.08 18.13
C ALA A 18 -0.22 8.60 18.34
N GLU A 19 -0.15 9.08 19.58
CA GLU A 19 0.00 10.50 19.91
C GLU A 19 1.27 11.09 19.29
N ASN A 20 2.38 10.35 19.39
CA ASN A 20 3.63 10.76 18.78
C ASN A 20 3.54 10.83 17.24
N ALA A 21 2.89 9.85 16.60
CA ALA A 21 2.68 9.84 15.16
C ALA A 21 1.82 11.01 14.68
N ILE A 22 0.74 11.33 15.40
CA ILE A 22 -0.12 12.49 15.10
C ILE A 22 0.67 13.79 15.24
N LYS A 23 1.40 13.97 16.35
CA LYS A 23 2.24 15.16 16.55
C LYS A 23 3.26 15.30 15.45
N TYR A 24 3.99 14.22 15.12
CA TYR A 24 4.98 14.22 14.05
C TYR A 24 4.38 14.68 12.71
N GLN A 25 3.23 14.13 12.31
CA GLN A 25 2.56 14.53 11.06
C GLN A 25 2.08 15.97 11.11
N LEU A 26 1.54 16.43 12.24
CA LEU A 26 1.12 17.81 12.41
C LEU A 26 2.31 18.78 12.23
N TYR A 27 3.48 18.47 12.80
CA TYR A 27 4.68 19.29 12.60
C TYR A 27 5.09 19.36 11.12
N VAL A 28 5.07 18.22 10.42
CA VAL A 28 5.38 18.17 8.98
C VAL A 28 4.38 19.01 8.19
N ASP A 29 3.09 18.94 8.53
CA ASP A 29 2.01 19.64 7.82
C ASP A 29 1.98 21.14 8.06
N CYS A 30 2.47 21.56 9.22
CA CYS A 30 2.64 22.97 9.56
C CYS A 30 4.00 23.54 9.13
N MET A 31 4.88 22.77 8.47
CA MET A 31 6.15 23.32 7.98
C MET A 31 5.89 24.34 6.87
N PRO A 32 6.61 25.48 6.86
CA PRO A 32 6.46 26.48 5.81
C PRO A 32 6.83 25.88 4.44
N THR A 33 5.91 25.97 3.48
CA THR A 33 6.06 25.43 2.12
C THR A 33 6.44 26.48 1.08
N VAL A 34 6.38 27.77 1.43
CA VAL A 34 6.53 28.90 0.50
C VAL A 34 7.91 28.95 -0.17
N GLU A 35 8.96 28.59 0.56
CA GLU A 35 10.35 28.52 0.05
C GLU A 35 10.83 27.07 -0.13
N GLY A 36 9.90 26.12 -0.19
CA GLY A 36 10.21 24.70 -0.32
C GLY A 36 10.88 24.37 -1.65
N PRO A 37 11.55 23.20 -1.75
CA PRO A 37 12.17 22.78 -3.01
C PRO A 37 11.11 22.59 -4.08
N HIS A 38 11.40 23.12 -5.28
CA HIS A 38 10.51 22.96 -6.41
C HIS A 38 10.86 21.72 -7.22
N LEU A 39 9.83 20.97 -7.63
CA LEU A 39 10.00 19.87 -8.57
C LEU A 39 10.23 20.45 -9.97
N GLN A 40 11.31 20.03 -10.64
CA GLN A 40 11.63 20.48 -11.99
C GLN A 40 10.53 20.10 -12.99
N ASP A 41 10.16 21.03 -13.87
CA ASP A 41 9.09 20.81 -14.86
C ASP A 41 9.38 19.65 -15.82
N VAL A 42 10.65 19.37 -16.10
CA VAL A 42 11.07 18.20 -16.90
C VAL A 42 10.68 16.89 -16.22
N VAL A 43 10.86 16.81 -14.89
CA VAL A 43 10.49 15.63 -14.09
C VAL A 43 8.97 15.52 -13.99
N LEU A 44 8.29 16.64 -13.77
CA LEU A 44 6.83 16.71 -13.73
C LEU A 44 6.22 16.21 -15.06
N SER A 45 6.74 16.71 -16.19
CA SER A 45 6.33 16.30 -17.54
C SER A 45 6.56 14.82 -17.79
N ARG A 46 7.68 14.27 -17.29
CA ARG A 46 7.98 12.83 -17.38
C ARG A 46 7.01 11.99 -16.55
N ILE A 47 6.63 12.45 -15.35
CA ILE A 47 5.63 11.78 -14.50
C ILE A 47 4.29 11.77 -15.25
N ASN A 48 3.85 12.94 -15.72
CA ASN A 48 2.60 13.13 -16.46
C ASN A 48 2.51 12.24 -17.71
N TYR A 49 3.60 12.18 -18.48
CA TYR A 49 3.67 11.34 -19.67
C TYR A 49 3.52 9.85 -19.34
N LYS A 50 4.16 9.37 -18.26
CA LYS A 50 4.08 7.96 -17.84
C LYS A 50 2.72 7.59 -17.25
N THR A 51 2.01 8.52 -16.62
CA THR A 51 0.70 8.26 -16.01
C THR A 51 -0.42 8.24 -17.05
N ILE A 52 -0.35 9.08 -18.09
CA ILE A 52 -1.39 9.22 -19.13
C ILE A 52 -1.31 8.12 -20.22
N GLN A 53 -0.20 7.38 -20.32
CA GLN A 53 0.07 6.43 -21.41
C GLN A 53 -0.89 5.23 -21.55
N LYS A 54 -1.91 5.06 -20.70
CA LYS A 54 -2.90 3.99 -20.81
C LYS A 54 -4.23 4.55 -21.31
N LYS A 55 -4.95 3.75 -22.11
CA LYS A 55 -6.24 4.00 -22.78
C LYS A 55 -7.39 4.43 -21.84
N VAL A 56 -7.25 5.56 -21.16
CA VAL A 56 -8.25 6.11 -20.25
C VAL A 56 -8.94 7.28 -20.96
N LYS A 57 -10.26 7.38 -20.79
CA LYS A 57 -11.10 8.42 -21.41
C LYS A 57 -10.53 9.80 -21.09
N ARG A 58 -10.13 10.53 -22.14
CA ARG A 58 -9.31 11.75 -22.04
C ARG A 58 -10.04 12.93 -21.39
N ASP A 59 -11.36 12.98 -21.53
CA ASP A 59 -12.12 14.19 -21.20
C ASP A 59 -12.17 14.47 -19.69
N TRP A 60 -12.40 13.46 -18.85
CA TRP A 60 -12.39 13.64 -17.38
C TRP A 60 -10.98 13.78 -16.78
N ILE A 61 -9.98 13.21 -17.46
CA ILE A 61 -8.59 13.30 -17.01
C ILE A 61 -8.05 14.71 -17.21
N ALA A 62 -8.37 15.39 -18.30
CA ALA A 62 -7.84 16.73 -18.57
C ALA A 62 -8.14 17.70 -17.42
N ASP A 63 -9.39 17.71 -16.94
CA ASP A 63 -9.83 18.59 -15.85
C ASP A 63 -9.21 18.21 -14.49
N SER A 64 -9.00 16.91 -14.25
CA SER A 64 -8.42 16.42 -12.98
C SER A 64 -6.89 16.44 -12.97
N ASN A 65 -6.24 16.47 -14.14
CA ASN A 65 -4.80 16.30 -14.26
C ASN A 65 -4.04 17.50 -13.71
N GLU A 66 -4.56 18.71 -13.89
CA GLU A 66 -3.93 19.89 -13.29
C GLU A 66 -3.93 19.82 -11.76
N LEU A 67 -5.07 19.45 -11.16
CA LEU A 67 -5.18 19.23 -9.72
C LEU A 67 -4.22 18.14 -9.23
N LEU A 68 -4.16 17.02 -9.95
CA LEU A 68 -3.22 15.93 -9.63
C LEU A 68 -1.76 16.38 -9.72
N LEU A 69 -1.39 17.20 -10.69
CA LEU A 69 -0.03 17.73 -10.80
C LEU A 69 0.30 18.71 -9.67
N GLN A 70 -0.67 19.52 -9.24
CA GLN A 70 -0.52 20.36 -8.05
C GLN A 70 -0.34 19.52 -6.78
N GLU A 71 -1.12 18.45 -6.62
CA GLU A 71 -0.96 17.50 -5.51
C GLU A 71 0.42 16.84 -5.51
N VAL A 72 0.92 16.43 -6.67
CA VAL A 72 2.27 15.86 -6.81
C VAL A 72 3.34 16.86 -6.35
N LYS A 73 3.20 18.14 -6.71
CA LYS A 73 4.11 19.20 -6.26
C LYS A 73 4.04 19.38 -4.73
N LEU A 74 2.84 19.40 -4.15
CA LEU A 74 2.65 19.53 -2.71
C LEU A 74 3.24 18.33 -1.95
N LEU A 75 2.98 17.11 -2.43
CA LEU A 75 3.54 15.88 -1.86
C LEU A 75 5.08 15.87 -1.92
N TYR A 76 5.67 16.38 -3.00
CA TYR A 76 7.12 16.52 -3.10
C TYR A 76 7.67 17.46 -2.01
N ILE A 77 7.02 18.61 -1.79
CA ILE A 77 7.42 19.54 -0.71
C ILE A 77 7.24 18.87 0.66
N ARG A 78 6.09 18.25 0.92
CA ARG A 78 5.79 17.55 2.19
C ARG A 78 6.84 16.48 2.50
N THR A 79 7.18 15.65 1.51
CA THR A 79 8.20 14.58 1.70
C THR A 79 9.59 15.16 1.95
N PHE A 80 9.94 16.28 1.32
CA PHE A 80 11.20 16.96 1.62
C PHE A 80 11.23 17.55 3.04
N CYS A 81 10.14 18.18 3.45
CA CYS A 81 9.94 18.70 4.82
C CYS A 81 10.09 17.56 5.83
N GLU A 82 9.42 16.43 5.61
CA GLU A 82 9.52 15.23 6.45
C GLU A 82 10.96 14.73 6.56
N MET A 83 11.67 14.59 5.43
CA MET A 83 13.06 14.14 5.41
C MET A 83 13.99 15.09 6.14
N THR A 84 13.76 16.40 6.02
CA THR A 84 14.54 17.44 6.70
C THR A 84 14.28 17.42 8.20
N PHE A 85 13.00 17.38 8.59
CA PHE A 85 12.58 17.31 9.99
C PHE A 85 13.14 16.06 10.66
N ARG A 86 13.07 14.90 9.99
CA ARG A 86 13.66 13.65 10.47
C ARG A 86 15.17 13.77 10.69
N LYS A 87 15.91 14.39 9.77
CA LYS A 87 17.35 14.64 9.94
C LYS A 87 17.64 15.52 11.15
N VAL A 88 16.84 16.56 11.37
CA VAL A 88 16.96 17.46 12.53
C VAL A 88 16.72 16.70 13.84
N LEU A 89 15.67 15.88 13.91
CA LEU A 89 15.37 15.05 15.08
C LEU A 89 16.49 14.04 15.37
N MET A 90 17.05 13.40 14.34
CA MET A 90 18.14 12.45 14.51
C MET A 90 19.47 13.12 14.94
N LYS A 91 19.74 14.34 14.45
CA LYS A 91 20.96 15.08 14.79
C LYS A 91 20.95 15.63 16.22
N ASN A 92 19.77 15.98 16.74
CA ASN A 92 19.60 16.59 18.06
C ASN A 92 18.69 15.73 18.97
N PRO A 93 19.15 14.54 19.41
CA PRO A 93 18.37 13.72 20.32
C PRO A 93 18.14 14.47 21.64
N GLY A 94 16.87 14.64 22.05
CA GLY A 94 16.49 15.28 23.31
C GLY A 94 16.11 16.76 23.24
N HIS A 95 16.37 17.45 22.12
CA HIS A 95 15.92 18.85 21.96
C HIS A 95 14.40 18.95 21.72
N PHE A 96 13.80 17.89 21.18
CA PHE A 96 12.37 17.78 20.94
C PHE A 96 11.77 16.69 21.85
N PRO A 97 11.50 16.98 23.13
CA PRO A 97 11.01 15.99 24.09
C PRO A 97 9.61 15.45 23.73
N SER A 98 8.85 16.18 22.92
CA SER A 98 7.45 15.83 22.57
C SER A 98 7.30 14.97 21.31
N VAL A 99 8.35 14.82 20.50
CA VAL A 99 8.28 14.14 19.20
C VAL A 99 9.52 13.29 18.98
N THR A 100 9.28 12.01 18.71
CA THR A 100 10.28 11.06 18.26
C THR A 100 10.03 10.70 16.80
N PRO A 101 11.07 10.51 15.99
CA PRO A 101 10.89 10.09 14.60
C PRO A 101 10.16 8.73 14.59
N PRO A 102 9.16 8.53 13.71
CA PRO A 102 8.41 7.29 13.65
C PRO A 102 9.36 6.12 13.42
N LYS A 103 9.14 5.02 14.14
CA LYS A 103 9.90 3.78 13.96
C LYS A 103 9.74 3.37 12.51
N GLN A 104 10.85 3.36 11.79
CA GLN A 104 10.85 2.84 10.43
C GLN A 104 10.49 1.37 10.55
N LYS A 105 9.35 0.96 9.96
CA LYS A 105 9.02 -0.47 9.88
C LYS A 105 10.25 -1.13 9.28
N GLU A 106 10.91 -1.99 10.04
CA GLU A 106 11.94 -2.86 9.49
C GLU A 106 11.25 -3.57 8.33
N MET A 107 11.66 -3.23 7.10
CA MET A 107 11.21 -3.98 5.95
C MET A 107 11.59 -5.41 6.27
N ALA A 108 10.60 -6.30 6.38
CA ALA A 108 10.84 -7.71 6.56
C ALA A 108 11.96 -8.09 5.60
N ALA A 109 13.07 -8.59 6.16
CA ALA A 109 14.29 -8.84 5.40
C ALA A 109 13.88 -9.52 4.11
N LYS A 110 14.13 -8.86 2.96
CA LYS A 110 13.76 -9.42 1.66
C LYS A 110 14.25 -10.87 1.69
N PRO A 111 13.39 -11.87 1.43
CA PRO A 111 13.81 -13.25 1.49
C PRO A 111 15.08 -13.35 0.65
N LYS A 112 16.18 -13.83 1.26
CA LYS A 112 17.46 -13.99 0.55
C LYS A 112 17.14 -14.81 -0.69
N VAL A 113 17.10 -14.15 -1.85
CA VAL A 113 16.95 -14.86 -3.11
C VAL A 113 18.20 -15.73 -3.20
N PRO A 114 18.08 -17.07 -3.25
CA PRO A 114 19.25 -17.93 -3.31
C PRO A 114 20.07 -17.51 -4.54
N GLY A 115 21.27 -16.99 -4.29
CA GLY A 115 22.07 -16.23 -5.25
C GLY A 115 22.67 -17.04 -6.40
N LYS A 116 22.04 -18.14 -6.82
CA LYS A 116 22.47 -19.01 -7.93
C LYS A 116 21.32 -19.78 -8.59
N ALA A 117 20.07 -19.32 -8.49
CA ALA A 117 19.03 -19.90 -9.32
C ALA A 117 19.01 -19.16 -10.66
N ASP A 118 19.36 -19.84 -11.76
CA ASP A 118 19.29 -19.26 -13.10
C ASP A 118 17.88 -18.70 -13.31
N PHE A 119 17.79 -17.39 -13.53
CA PHE A 119 16.51 -16.70 -13.67
C PHE A 119 15.62 -17.38 -14.71
N GLN A 120 16.21 -17.96 -15.75
CA GLN A 120 15.48 -18.72 -16.76
C GLN A 120 14.81 -19.98 -16.22
N GLU A 121 15.44 -20.74 -15.33
CA GLU A 121 14.85 -21.96 -14.76
C GLU A 121 13.73 -21.62 -13.79
N VAL A 122 13.93 -20.62 -12.93
CA VAL A 122 12.89 -20.13 -12.01
C VAL A 122 11.71 -19.57 -12.80
N LEU A 123 11.96 -18.82 -13.88
CA LEU A 123 10.93 -18.30 -14.76
C LEU A 123 10.17 -19.42 -15.47
N LYS A 124 10.85 -20.47 -15.96
CA LYS A 124 10.20 -21.64 -16.58
C LYS A 124 9.32 -22.37 -15.57
N TYR A 125 9.82 -22.62 -14.36
CA TYR A 125 9.05 -23.25 -13.30
C TYR A 125 7.84 -22.42 -12.88
N GLN A 126 8.01 -21.10 -12.67
CA GLN A 126 6.92 -20.21 -12.29
C GLN A 126 5.87 -20.07 -13.41
N ARG A 127 6.30 -19.97 -14.67
CA ARG A 127 5.39 -19.98 -15.82
C ARG A 127 4.61 -21.28 -15.90
N TRP A 128 5.27 -22.43 -15.74
CA TRP A 128 4.62 -23.73 -15.69
C TRP A 128 3.62 -23.81 -14.52
N ALA A 129 4.06 -23.51 -13.30
CA ALA A 129 3.21 -23.54 -12.11
C ALA A 129 1.98 -22.64 -12.27
N THR A 130 2.16 -21.44 -12.80
CA THR A 130 1.07 -20.49 -13.00
C THR A 130 0.14 -20.91 -14.14
N LEU A 131 0.67 -21.34 -15.30
CA LEU A 131 -0.14 -21.69 -16.47
C LEU A 131 -0.99 -22.95 -16.24
N TYR A 132 -0.41 -23.97 -15.60
CA TYR A 132 -1.14 -25.19 -15.24
C TYR A 132 -2.06 -24.98 -14.03
N SER A 133 -1.67 -24.12 -13.08
CA SER A 133 -2.56 -23.73 -11.97
C SER A 133 -3.75 -22.91 -12.45
N ILE A 134 -3.61 -22.03 -13.44
CA ILE A 134 -4.75 -21.26 -13.97
C ILE A 134 -5.79 -22.20 -14.56
N ASN A 135 -5.37 -23.16 -15.40
CA ASN A 135 -6.30 -24.11 -16.00
C ASN A 135 -6.96 -25.02 -14.96
N SER A 136 -6.22 -25.46 -13.94
CA SER A 136 -6.78 -26.27 -12.86
C SER A 136 -7.72 -25.45 -11.96
N SER A 137 -7.40 -24.20 -11.65
CA SER A 137 -8.26 -23.29 -10.89
C SER A 137 -9.53 -22.91 -11.66
N VAL A 138 -9.44 -22.63 -12.96
CA VAL A 138 -10.61 -22.37 -13.83
C VAL A 138 -11.50 -23.61 -13.90
N ARG A 139 -10.92 -24.80 -14.07
CA ARG A 139 -11.68 -26.04 -14.10
C ARG A 139 -12.35 -26.35 -12.76
N ALA A 140 -11.67 -26.11 -11.64
CA ALA A 140 -12.25 -26.25 -10.31
C ALA A 140 -13.44 -25.30 -10.12
N MET A 141 -13.30 -24.03 -10.51
CA MET A 141 -14.40 -23.05 -10.47
C MET A 141 -15.58 -23.47 -11.35
N GLN A 142 -15.33 -24.01 -12.55
CA GLN A 142 -16.39 -24.55 -13.41
C GLN A 142 -17.13 -25.72 -12.76
N MET A 143 -16.43 -26.64 -12.09
CA MET A 143 -17.08 -27.76 -11.39
C MET A 143 -17.96 -27.27 -10.23
N VAL A 144 -17.54 -26.22 -9.51
CA VAL A 144 -18.38 -25.59 -8.48
C VAL A 144 -19.66 -25.00 -9.09
N VAL A 145 -19.55 -24.30 -10.22
CA VAL A 145 -20.72 -23.73 -10.92
C VAL A 145 -21.68 -24.83 -11.38
N VAL A 146 -21.18 -25.92 -11.95
CA VAL A 146 -22.01 -27.06 -12.37
C VAL A 146 -22.72 -27.68 -11.17
N ALA A 147 -22.00 -27.93 -10.07
CA ALA A 147 -22.60 -28.47 -8.85
C ALA A 147 -23.70 -27.54 -8.27
N CYS A 148 -23.49 -26.22 -8.29
CA CYS A 148 -24.50 -25.26 -7.88
C CYS A 148 -25.74 -25.27 -8.79
N LEU A 149 -25.56 -25.37 -10.11
CA LEU A 149 -26.66 -25.49 -11.08
C LEU A 149 -27.43 -26.80 -10.93
N ASP A 150 -26.75 -27.91 -10.62
CA ASP A 150 -27.38 -29.19 -10.35
C ASP A 150 -28.19 -29.17 -9.06
N ILE A 151 -27.68 -28.56 -7.98
CA ILE A 151 -28.44 -28.33 -6.75
C ILE A 151 -29.65 -27.44 -7.03
N GLN A 152 -29.49 -26.35 -7.80
CA GLN A 152 -30.60 -25.49 -8.17
C GLN A 152 -31.69 -26.26 -8.93
N ARG A 153 -31.31 -27.06 -9.93
CA ARG A 153 -32.23 -27.93 -10.66
C ARG A 153 -32.91 -28.93 -9.73
N ASN A 154 -32.16 -29.62 -8.88
CA ASN A 154 -32.72 -30.61 -7.95
C ASN A 154 -33.63 -29.95 -6.90
N SER A 155 -33.32 -28.74 -6.43
CA SER A 155 -34.17 -27.98 -5.50
C SER A 155 -35.50 -27.52 -6.15
N LEU A 156 -35.50 -27.29 -7.47
CA LEU A 156 -36.72 -26.99 -8.23
C LEU A 156 -37.58 -28.24 -8.46
N TYR A 157 -37.01 -29.44 -8.47
CA TYR A 157 -37.75 -30.70 -8.63
C TYR A 157 -38.14 -31.38 -7.32
N ASN A 158 -37.67 -30.92 -6.16
CA ASN A 158 -37.98 -31.48 -4.84
C ASN A 158 -39.11 -30.74 -4.09
N THR A 159 -40.06 -30.13 -4.81
CA THR A 159 -41.32 -29.64 -4.21
C THR A 159 -42.44 -30.67 -4.24
N ALA A 160 -42.19 -31.90 -4.72
CA ALA A 160 -43.10 -33.01 -4.58
C ALA A 160 -42.58 -33.94 -3.47
N TYR A 161 -43.41 -34.19 -2.45
CA TYR A 161 -43.18 -35.00 -1.24
C TYR A 161 -42.79 -34.24 0.04
N SER A 162 -43.62 -33.25 0.41
CA SER A 162 -44.04 -33.13 1.80
C SER A 162 -45.57 -33.20 1.83
N LYS A 163 -46.08 -34.43 2.02
CA LYS A 163 -47.39 -34.75 2.59
C LYS A 163 -47.14 -35.68 3.75
#